data_AF-A0A526S6C8-F1
#
_entry.id   AF-A0A526S6C8-F1
#
_cell.length_a   1.000
_cell.length_b   1.000
_cell.length_c   1.000
_cell.angle_alpha   90.00
_cell.angle_beta   90.00
_cell.angle_gamma   90.00
#
_symmetry.space_group_name_H-M   'P 1'
#
loop_
_entity.id
_entity.type
_entity.pdbx_description
1 polymer ?
#
loop_
_entity_poly.entity_id
_entity_poly.type
_entity_poly.pdbx_seq_one_letter_code
_entity_poly.pdbx_strand_id
1 'polypeptide(L)'
;GAAYDAIAADMVDMETFACLRACQLFGVPLAGLRGISDGAADLRHVGDWTEYLHVIDEKLAGAVGLLEQAIASGTVSLGAAKPSD
;
A
#
# COMPACT_ATOMS: atom_id res chain seq x y z
N GLY A 1 7.10 -11.83 -12.14
CA GLY A 1 7.58 -13.05 -12.81
C GLY A 1 6.47 -14.07 -12.73
N ALA A 2 6.63 -15.20 -13.40
CA ALA A 2 5.55 -16.19 -13.57
C ALA A 2 4.97 -16.73 -12.25
N ALA A 3 5.72 -16.61 -11.14
CA ALA A 3 5.25 -16.97 -9.80
C ALA A 3 4.03 -16.16 -9.31
N TYR A 4 3.80 -14.96 -9.84
CA TYR A 4 2.67 -14.10 -9.45
C TYR A 4 1.46 -14.20 -10.39
N ASP A 5 1.60 -14.81 -11.57
CA ASP A 5 0.55 -14.86 -12.60
C ASP A 5 -0.72 -15.59 -12.13
N ALA A 6 -0.58 -16.51 -11.17
CA ALA A 6 -1.71 -17.24 -10.59
C ALA A 6 -2.46 -16.44 -9.50
N ILE A 7 -1.96 -15.27 -9.10
CA ILE A 7 -2.56 -14.44 -8.05
C ILE A 7 -3.52 -13.45 -8.71
N ALA A 8 -4.78 -13.44 -8.28
CA ALA A 8 -5.81 -12.59 -8.86
C ALA A 8 -5.65 -11.09 -8.53
N ALA A 9 -4.80 -10.74 -7.56
CA ALA A 9 -4.53 -9.37 -7.16
C ALA A 9 -3.42 -8.74 -8.03
N ASP A 10 -3.54 -7.44 -8.32
CA ASP A 10 -2.58 -6.69 -9.14
C ASP A 10 -1.20 -6.55 -8.47
N MET A 11 -1.14 -6.69 -7.15
CA MET A 11 0.08 -6.60 -6.34
C MET A 11 -0.04 -7.46 -5.09
N VAL A 12 1.11 -7.80 -4.49
CA VAL A 12 1.19 -8.55 -3.23
C VAL A 12 2.05 -7.79 -2.22
N ASP A 13 1.65 -7.84 -0.96
CA ASP A 13 2.45 -7.42 0.19
C ASP A 13 2.21 -8.41 1.35
N MET A 14 2.90 -8.21 2.48
CA MET A 14 2.84 -9.15 3.60
C MET A 14 2.06 -8.59 4.81
N GLU A 15 1.70 -7.31 4.81
CA GLU A 15 1.18 -6.61 5.99
C GLU A 15 -0.25 -6.08 5.84
N THR A 16 -0.66 -5.57 4.67
CA THR A 16 -1.90 -4.76 4.53
C THR A 16 -3.13 -5.45 5.10
N PHE A 17 -3.29 -6.75 4.83
CA PHE A 17 -4.46 -7.48 5.28
C PHE A 17 -4.55 -7.57 6.82
N ALA A 18 -3.42 -7.78 7.50
CA ALA A 18 -3.38 -7.78 8.95
C ALA A 18 -3.75 -6.40 9.52
N CYS A 19 -3.23 -5.32 8.94
CA CYS A 19 -3.59 -3.96 9.31
C CYS A 19 -5.08 -3.68 9.10
N LEU A 20 -5.65 -4.12 7.97
CA LEU A 20 -7.08 -3.95 7.68
C LEU A 20 -7.95 -4.60 8.77
N ARG A 21 -7.61 -5.83 9.19
CA ARG A 21 -8.35 -6.54 10.23
C ARG A 21 -8.27 -5.83 11.59
N ALA A 22 -7.11 -5.28 11.94
CA ALA A 22 -6.96 -4.48 13.15
C ALA A 22 -7.79 -3.17 13.08
N CYS A 23 -7.69 -2.43 11.98
CA CYS A 23 -8.46 -1.22 11.73
C CYS A 23 -9.98 -1.46 11.80
N GLN A 24 -10.45 -2.57 11.23
CA GLN A 24 -11.87 -2.98 11.30
C GLN A 24 -12.32 -3.28 12.73
N LEU A 25 -11.45 -3.86 13.57
CA LEU A 25 -11.78 -4.16 14.97
C LEU A 25 -12.02 -2.90 15.80
N PHE A 26 -11.25 -1.84 15.55
CA PHE A 26 -11.31 -0.58 16.32
C PHE A 26 -12.11 0.51 15.64
N GLY A 27 -12.68 0.24 14.47
CA GLY A 27 -13.39 1.23 13.71
C GLY A 27 -12.51 2.41 13.25
N VAL A 28 -11.32 2.10 12.75
CA VAL A 28 -10.41 3.09 12.18
C VAL A 28 -10.37 2.90 10.65
N PRO A 29 -10.53 3.96 9.83
CA PRO A 29 -10.37 3.84 8.38
C PRO A 29 -8.90 3.55 8.01
N LEU A 30 -8.71 2.83 6.90
CA LEU A 30 -7.38 2.48 6.39
C LEU A 30 -7.24 2.90 4.92
N ALA A 31 -6.15 3.58 4.60
CA ALA A 31 -5.68 3.79 3.23
C ALA A 31 -4.30 3.13 3.07
N GLY A 32 -4.16 2.22 2.11
CA GLY A 32 -2.89 1.57 1.79
C GLY A 32 -2.20 2.24 0.61
N LEU A 33 -0.95 2.65 0.77
CA LEU A 33 -0.08 3.10 -0.31
C LEU A 33 1.06 2.09 -0.48
N ARG A 34 1.31 1.66 -1.71
CA ARG A 34 2.33 0.64 -2.04
C ARG A 34 3.08 1.04 -3.29
N GLY A 35 4.41 0.99 -3.22
CA GLY A 35 5.28 1.03 -4.39
C GLY A 35 5.65 -0.39 -4.81
N ILE A 36 5.80 -0.62 -6.11
CA ILE A 36 6.22 -1.93 -6.64
C ILE A 36 7.76 -1.99 -6.61
N SER A 37 8.32 -2.83 -5.75
CA SER A 37 9.78 -3.03 -5.57
C SER A 37 10.40 -4.04 -6.53
N ASP A 38 9.60 -4.98 -7.01
CA ASP A 38 10.07 -6.12 -7.79
C ASP A 38 8.88 -6.79 -8.51
N GLY A 39 9.15 -7.91 -9.21
CA GLY A 39 8.11 -8.68 -9.90
C GLY A 39 8.01 -8.45 -11.40
N ALA A 40 8.74 -7.49 -11.98
CA ALA A 40 8.82 -7.34 -13.45
C ALA A 40 9.66 -8.43 -14.14
N ALA A 41 10.70 -8.92 -13.46
CA ALA A 41 11.50 -10.07 -13.86
C ALA A 41 11.55 -11.09 -12.70
N ASP A 42 11.94 -12.33 -12.99
CA ASP A 42 12.20 -13.30 -11.93
C ASP A 42 13.34 -12.78 -11.03
N LEU A 43 13.18 -12.96 -9.72
CA LEU A 43 14.16 -12.57 -8.70
C LEU A 43 15.46 -13.36 -8.91
N ARG A 44 16.37 -12.83 -9.72
CA ARG A 44 17.66 -13.47 -10.05
C ARG A 44 18.71 -13.23 -8.96
N HIS A 45 18.55 -12.19 -8.15
CA HIS A 45 19.38 -11.90 -6.99
C HIS A 45 18.56 -11.32 -5.84
N VAL A 46 18.90 -11.72 -4.61
CA VAL A 46 18.31 -11.23 -3.34
C VAL A 46 18.57 -9.72 -3.13
N GLY A 47 19.30 -9.04 -4.03
CA GLY A 47 19.61 -7.61 -3.97
C GLY A 47 18.78 -6.71 -4.91
N ASP A 48 18.10 -7.26 -5.92
CA ASP A 48 17.50 -6.45 -7.01
C ASP A 48 16.36 -5.54 -6.52
N TRP A 49 15.65 -5.93 -5.45
CA TRP A 49 14.58 -5.10 -4.85
C TRP A 49 15.12 -3.86 -4.12
N THR A 50 16.37 -3.91 -3.60
CA THR A 50 16.98 -2.77 -2.90
C THR A 50 17.35 -1.62 -3.83
N GLU A 51 17.61 -1.92 -5.10
CA GLU A 51 17.96 -0.94 -6.12
C GLU A 51 16.83 0.09 -6.32
N TYR A 52 15.57 -0.32 -6.20
CA TYR A 52 14.43 0.57 -6.41
C TYR A 52 13.89 1.24 -5.15
N LEU A 53 14.39 0.87 -3.96
CA LEU A 53 13.85 1.40 -2.70
C LEU A 53 13.95 2.92 -2.61
N HIS A 54 15.05 3.52 -3.07
CA HIS A 54 15.22 4.97 -3.04
C HIS A 54 14.22 5.70 -3.95
N VAL A 55 13.91 5.12 -5.13
CA VAL A 55 12.89 5.67 -6.03
C VAL A 55 11.49 5.51 -5.44
N ILE A 56 11.22 4.38 -4.80
CA ILE A 56 9.94 4.09 -4.15
C ILE A 56 9.73 5.01 -2.95
N ASP A 57 10.78 5.25 -2.16
CA ASP A 57 10.77 6.20 -1.04
C ASP A 57 10.36 7.60 -1.49
N GLU A 58 11.05 8.16 -2.49
CA GLU A 58 10.74 9.50 -3.02
C GLU A 58 9.30 9.59 -3.53
N LYS A 59 8.84 8.58 -4.28
CA LYS A 59 7.47 8.55 -4.83
C LYS A 59 6.42 8.36 -3.74
N LEU A 60 6.67 7.51 -2.74
CA LEU A 60 5.76 7.32 -1.62
C LEU A 60 5.67 8.59 -0.77
N ALA A 61 6.77 9.29 -0.54
CA ALA A 61 6.75 10.59 0.13
C ALA A 61 5.84 11.60 -0.62
N GLY A 62 5.96 11.66 -1.96
CA GLY A 62 5.07 12.47 -2.80
C GLY A 62 3.60 12.04 -2.69
N ALA A 63 3.32 10.74 -2.73
CA ALA A 63 1.97 10.19 -2.61
C ALA A 63 1.33 10.49 -1.24
N VAL A 64 2.11 10.41 -0.15
CA VAL A 64 1.67 10.80 1.20
C VAL A 64 1.29 12.28 1.23
N GLY A 65 2.13 13.16 0.67
CA GLY A 65 1.82 14.60 0.59
C GLY A 65 0.55 14.90 -0.20
N LEU A 66 0.31 14.18 -1.30
CA LEU A 66 -0.94 14.31 -2.07
C LEU A 66 -2.15 13.83 -1.29
N LEU A 67 -2.02 12.70 -0.57
CA LEU A 67 -3.10 12.18 0.27
C LEU A 67 -3.44 13.16 1.41
N GLU A 68 -2.43 13.74 2.06
CA GLU A 68 -2.61 14.77 3.08
C GLU A 68 -3.40 15.97 2.53
N GLN A 69 -3.00 16.51 1.37
CA GLN A 69 -3.69 17.63 0.72
C GLN A 69 -5.13 17.26 0.32
N ALA A 70 -5.34 16.03 -0.17
CA ALA A 70 -6.66 15.55 -0.55
C ALA A 70 -7.60 15.42 0.67
N ILE A 71 -7.08 14.99 1.81
CA ILE A 71 -7.83 14.95 3.07
C ILE A 71 -8.11 16.36 3.58
N ALA A 72 -7.10 17.23 3.61
CA ALA A 72 -7.24 18.61 4.12
C ALA A 72 -8.22 19.45 3.29
N SER A 73 -8.27 19.23 1.98
CA SER A 73 -9.21 19.89 1.07
C SER A 73 -10.62 19.27 1.08
N GLY A 74 -10.80 18.11 1.72
CA GLY A 74 -12.05 17.34 1.68
C GLY A 74 -12.30 16.62 0.35
N THR A 75 -11.33 16.61 -0.57
CA THR A 75 -11.39 15.82 -1.81
C THR A 75 -11.49 14.33 -1.52
N VAL A 76 -10.80 13.87 -0.48
CA VAL A 76 -10.88 12.51 0.06
C VAL A 76 -11.43 12.57 1.47
N SER A 77 -12.48 11.81 1.72
CA SER A 77 -12.99 11.54 3.07
C SER A 77 -12.76 10.08 3.41
N LEU A 78 -11.89 9.82 4.37
CA LEU A 78 -11.72 8.49 4.95
C LEU A 78 -12.82 8.32 5.99
N GLY A 79 -13.93 7.70 5.59
CA GLY A 79 -15.15 7.63 6.40
C GLY A 79 -14.90 7.17 7.85
N ALA A 80 -15.69 7.69 8.79
CA ALA A 80 -15.69 7.17 10.15
C ALA A 80 -16.16 5.72 10.13
N ALA A 81 -15.51 4.83 10.87
CA ALA A 81 -16.08 3.51 11.01
C ALA A 81 -17.44 3.59 11.70
N LYS A 82 -18.31 2.67 11.31
CA LYS A 82 -19.63 2.54 11.87
C LYS A 82 -19.49 2.38 13.40
N PRO A 83 -20.16 3.21 14.23
CA PRO A 83 -20.16 2.99 15.66
C PRO A 83 -20.68 1.58 15.91
N SER A 84 -19.98 0.81 16.73
CA SER A 84 -20.53 -0.42 17.29
C SER A 84 -21.72 -0.04 18.19
N ASP A 85 -22.89 -0.62 17.92
CA ASP A 85 -24.07 -0.52 18.78
C ASP A 85 -23.77 -0.88 20.24
#